data_AF-A0A4R7V103-F1
#
_entry.id   AF-A0A4R7V103-F1
#
_cell.length_a   1.000
_cell.length_b   1.000
_cell.length_c   1.000
_cell.angle_alpha   90.00
_cell.angle_beta   90.00
_cell.angle_gamma   90.00
#
_symmetry.space_group_name_H-M   'P 1'
#
loop_
_entity.id
_entity.type
_entity.pdbx_description
1 polymer ?
#
loop_
_entity_poly.entity_id
_entity_poly.type
_entity_poly.pdbx_seq_one_letter_code
_entity_poly.pdbx_strand_id
1 'polypeptide(L)'
;MLSAFNELVRELRGAGIGIKEQVLLENKVVIDEDCADLFVVRFGDCLSGIRYSSAGQFTCSSVTVRGVDVVWLTLVRGPVQ
;
A
#
# COMPACT_ATOMS: atom_id res chain seq x y z
N MET A 1 12.55 -13.24 -0.94
CA MET A 1 11.29 -12.80 -0.30
C MET A 1 11.56 -11.85 0.87
N LEU A 2 12.26 -12.30 1.94
CA LEU A 2 12.58 -11.44 3.09
C LEU A 2 13.46 -10.22 2.74
N SER A 3 14.42 -10.35 1.83
CA SER A 3 15.27 -9.23 1.38
C SER A 3 14.45 -8.13 0.70
N ALA A 4 13.66 -8.49 -0.31
CA ALA A 4 12.79 -7.56 -1.04
C ALA A 4 11.77 -6.88 -0.10
N PHE A 5 11.22 -7.62 0.86
CA PHE A 5 10.33 -7.05 1.88
C PHE A 5 11.05 -6.00 2.74
N ASN A 6 12.21 -6.33 3.30
CA ASN A 6 12.96 -5.44 4.16
C ASN A 6 13.48 -4.20 3.40
N GLU A 7 13.93 -4.39 2.16
CA GLU A 7 14.34 -3.29 1.28
C GLU A 7 13.17 -2.36 0.99
N LEU A 8 12.01 -2.89 0.61
CA LEU A 8 10.83 -2.08 0.37
C LEU A 8 10.39 -1.32 1.63
N VAL A 9 10.34 -1.96 2.79
CA VAL A 9 10.01 -1.29 4.06
C VAL A 9 10.98 -0.13 4.35
N ARG A 10 12.28 -0.32 4.08
CA ARG A 10 13.28 0.74 4.26
C ARG A 10 13.09 1.89 3.27
N GLU A 11 12.84 1.59 1.99
CA GLU A 11 12.58 2.60 0.97
C GLU A 11 11.30 3.38 1.25
N LEU A 12 10.22 2.71 1.66
CA LEU A 12 8.95 3.34 2.05
C LEU A 12 9.19 4.35 3.19
N ARG A 13 9.87 3.91 4.26
CA ARG A 13 10.22 4.81 5.39
C ARG A 13 11.14 5.96 4.95
N GLY A 14 12.13 5.66 4.11
CA GLY A 14 13.05 6.66 3.57
C GLY A 14 12.37 7.69 2.67
N ALA A 15 11.26 7.31 2.02
CA ALA A 15 10.41 8.18 1.22
C ALA A 15 9.38 8.96 2.06
N GLY A 16 9.33 8.76 3.38
CA GLY A 16 8.35 9.40 4.26
C GLY A 16 6.97 8.75 4.27
N ILE A 17 6.83 7.53 3.74
CA ILE A 17 5.56 6.80 3.71
C ILE A 17 5.31 6.15 5.06
N GLY A 18 4.20 6.53 5.69
CA GLY A 18 3.74 5.96 6.96
C GLY A 18 3.34 4.49 6.78
N ILE A 19 4.01 3.59 7.50
CA ILE A 19 3.69 2.16 7.54
C ILE A 19 2.85 1.90 8.80
N LYS A 20 1.61 1.45 8.61
CA LYS A 20 0.69 1.02 9.68
C LYS A 20 1.02 -0.38 10.17
N GLU A 21 1.29 -1.30 9.25
CA GLU A 21 1.50 -2.71 9.58
C GLU A 21 2.47 -3.40 8.61
N GLN A 22 3.20 -4.40 9.11
CA GLN A 22 4.09 -5.26 8.33
C GLN A 22 3.70 -6.71 8.57
N VAL A 23 3.07 -7.34 7.58
CA VAL A 23 2.57 -8.71 7.64
C VAL A 23 3.48 -9.59 6.78
N LEU A 24 4.65 -9.94 7.31
CA LEU A 24 5.68 -10.68 6.58
C LEU A 24 5.18 -12.04 6.06
N LEU A 25 4.33 -12.73 6.82
CA LEU A 25 3.77 -14.05 6.43
C LEU A 25 2.90 -13.96 5.17
N GLU A 26 2.22 -12.84 4.97
CA GLU A 26 1.42 -12.54 3.77
C GLU A 26 2.23 -11.80 2.70
N ASN A 27 3.52 -11.51 2.96
CA ASN A 27 4.37 -10.66 2.15
C ASN A 27 3.72 -9.30 1.82
N LYS A 28 3.12 -8.69 2.86
CA LYS A 28 2.26 -7.51 2.75
C LYS A 28 2.67 -6.39 3.71
N VAL A 29 2.57 -5.14 3.25
CA VAL A 29 2.79 -3.92 4.03
C VAL A 29 1.54 -3.06 3.94
N VAL A 30 1.02 -2.61 5.08
CA VAL A 30 -0.11 -1.68 5.15
C VAL A 30 0.44 -0.27 5.36
N ILE A 31 0.08 0.66 4.48
CA ILE A 31 0.48 2.07 4.57
C ILE A 31 -0.68 2.95 5.00
N ASP A 32 -0.38 4.18 5.39
CA ASP A 32 -1.41 5.19 5.59
C ASP A 32 -2.08 5.60 4.28
N GLU A 33 -3.39 5.84 4.33
CA GLU A 33 -4.17 6.36 3.19
C GLU A 33 -3.61 7.71 2.75
N ASP A 34 -3.25 8.57 3.71
CA ASP A 34 -2.67 9.89 3.45
C ASP A 34 -1.33 9.82 2.70
N CYS A 35 -0.69 8.64 2.69
CA CYS A 35 0.56 8.42 1.97
C CYS A 35 0.37 7.78 0.59
N ALA A 36 -0.86 7.43 0.19
CA ALA A 36 -1.13 6.70 -1.06
C ALA A 36 -0.67 7.47 -2.30
N ASP A 37 -0.95 8.77 -2.37
CA ASP A 37 -0.51 9.60 -3.50
C ASP A 37 1.01 9.70 -3.57
N LEU A 38 1.67 9.94 -2.43
CA LEU A 38 3.14 9.97 -2.35
C LEU A 38 3.74 8.63 -2.75
N PHE A 39 3.13 7.52 -2.33
CA PHE A 39 3.55 6.18 -2.71
C PHE A 39 3.45 5.96 -4.22
N VAL A 40 2.34 6.33 -4.86
CA VAL A 40 2.19 6.21 -6.32
C VAL A 40 3.21 7.08 -7.06
N VAL A 41 3.46 8.31 -6.59
CA VAL A 41 4.48 9.20 -7.18
C VAL A 41 5.88 8.61 -7.09
N ARG A 42 6.22 7.95 -5.97
CA ARG A 42 7.57 7.43 -5.72
C ARG A 42 7.83 6.06 -6.31
N PHE A 43 6.80 5.23 -6.44
CA PHE A 43 6.93 3.82 -6.82
C PHE A 43 6.15 3.46 -8.09
N GLY A 44 5.51 4.43 -8.76
CA GLY A 44 4.65 4.26 -9.94
C GLY A 44 5.23 3.35 -11.01
N ASP A 45 6.51 3.53 -11.35
CA ASP A 45 7.21 2.75 -12.37
C ASP A 45 7.41 1.27 -11.99
N CYS A 46 7.29 0.94 -10.70
CA CYS A 46 7.49 -0.40 -10.16
C CYS A 46 6.16 -1.11 -9.82
N LEU A 47 5.01 -0.47 -10.04
CA LEU A 47 3.72 -1.01 -9.66
C LEU A 47 3.26 -2.10 -10.62
N SER A 48 2.69 -3.15 -10.06
CA SER A 48 2.09 -4.25 -10.81
C SER A 48 0.89 -4.81 -10.03
N GLY A 49 0.05 -5.63 -10.68
CA GLY A 49 -0.99 -6.40 -9.98
C GLY A 49 -1.98 -5.55 -9.17
N ILE A 50 -2.37 -4.37 -9.66
CA ILE A 50 -3.32 -3.47 -9.00
C ILE A 50 -4.66 -4.18 -8.78
N ARG A 51 -5.13 -4.18 -7.52
CA ARG A 51 -6.38 -4.81 -7.08
C ARG A 51 -7.15 -3.86 -6.17
N TYR A 52 -8.47 -3.86 -6.32
CA TYR A 52 -9.39 -3.12 -5.45
C TYR A 52 -10.45 -4.08 -4.94
N SER A 53 -10.72 -4.03 -3.64
CA SER A 53 -11.81 -4.78 -3.01
C SER A 53 -12.54 -3.85 -2.06
N SER A 54 -13.87 -3.75 -2.20
CA SER A 54 -14.69 -2.91 -1.33
C SER A 54 -15.53 -3.79 -0.41
N ALA A 55 -15.50 -3.48 0.89
CA ALA A 55 -16.29 -4.16 1.90
C ALA A 55 -16.90 -3.12 2.84
N GLY A 56 -18.23 -2.97 2.77
CA GLY A 56 -18.95 -1.94 3.53
C GLY A 56 -18.51 -0.53 3.13
N GLN A 57 -17.99 0.21 4.11
CA GLN A 57 -17.57 1.61 3.95
C GLN A 57 -16.10 1.78 3.56
N PHE A 58 -15.38 0.69 3.29
CA PHE A 58 -13.96 0.74 2.98
C PHE A 58 -13.65 0.13 1.62
N THR A 59 -12.76 0.79 0.88
CA THR A 59 -12.10 0.23 -0.29
C THR A 59 -10.65 -0.09 0.08
N CYS A 60 -10.31 -1.37 0.00
CA CYS A 60 -8.96 -1.89 0.12
C CYS A 60 -8.29 -1.82 -1.25
N SER A 61 -7.29 -0.94 -1.37
CA SER A 61 -6.43 -0.85 -2.53
C SER A 61 -5.17 -1.66 -2.26
N SER A 62 -4.77 -2.50 -3.21
CA SER A 62 -3.58 -3.33 -3.12
C SER A 62 -2.81 -3.25 -4.42
N VAL A 63 -1.51 -3.01 -4.34
CA VAL A 63 -0.61 -3.07 -5.49
C VAL A 63 0.63 -3.87 -5.12
N THR A 64 1.24 -4.53 -6.10
CA THR A 64 2.44 -5.32 -5.88
C THR A 64 3.67 -4.52 -6.32
N VAL A 65 4.65 -4.36 -5.43
CA VAL A 65 5.96 -3.76 -5.68
C VAL A 65 7.03 -4.81 -5.47
N ARG A 66 7.72 -5.20 -6.54
CA ARG A 66 8.81 -6.21 -6.50
C ARG A 66 8.40 -7.50 -5.76
N GLY A 67 7.14 -7.91 -5.95
CA GLY A 67 6.56 -9.11 -5.35
C GLY A 67 5.97 -8.94 -3.95
N VAL A 68 6.06 -7.76 -3.33
CA VAL A 68 5.49 -7.44 -2.02
C VAL A 68 4.19 -6.64 -2.22
N ASP A 69 3.12 -7.04 -1.54
CA ASP A 69 1.85 -6.32 -1.63
C ASP A 69 1.85 -5.10 -0.70
N VAL A 70 1.60 -3.92 -1.28
CA VAL A 70 1.39 -2.66 -0.55
C VAL A 70 -0.09 -2.36 -0.55
N VAL A 71 -0.65 -2.14 0.63
CA VAL A 71 -2.10 -2.05 0.84
C VAL A 71 -2.45 -0.79 1.63
N TRP A 72 -3.54 -0.13 1.25
CA TRP A 72 -4.15 0.93 2.03
C TRP A 72 -5.67 0.84 1.97
N LEU A 73 -6.32 1.24 3.07
CA LEU A 73 -7.77 1.32 3.16
C LEU A 73 -8.17 2.77 2.95
N THR A 74 -9.13 2.98 2.05
CA THR A 74 -9.76 4.27 1.80
C THR A 74 -11.19 4.21 2.30
N LEU A 75 -11.66 5.27 2.97
CA LEU A 75 -13.07 5.37 3.32
C LEU A 75 -13.86 5.67 2.03
N VAL A 76 -14.87 4.86 1.73
CA VAL A 76 -15.85 5.16 0.68
C VAL A 76 -16.61 6.40 1.16
N ARG A 77 -16.22 7.56 0.65
CA ARG A 77 -17.03 8.77 0.81
C ARG A 77 -18.33 8.51 0.06
N GLY A 78 -19.42 8.31 0.79
CA GLY A 78 -20.76 8.39 0.21
C GLY A 78 -20.95 9.75 -0.45
N PRO A 79 -21.89 9.89 -1.41
CA PRO A 79 -22.21 11.19 -1.96
C PRO A 79 -22.50 12.16 -0.81
N VAL A 80 -21.84 13.31 -0.83
CA VAL A 80 -22.23 14.44 0.01
C VAL A 80 -23.66 14.77 -0.39
N GLN A 81 -24.62 14.51 0.52
CA GLN A 81 -25.99 14.99 0.39
C GLN A 81 -26.05 16.49 0.58
#